data_AF-A0A4S0G6I9-F1
#
_entry.id   AF-A0A4S0G6I9-F1
#
_cell.length_a   1.000
_cell.length_b   1.000
_cell.length_c   1.000
_cell.angle_alpha   90.00
_cell.angle_beta   90.00
_cell.angle_gamma   90.00
#
_symmetry.space_group_name_H-M   'P 1'
#
loop_
_entity.id
_entity.type
_entity.pdbx_description
1 polymer ?
#
loop_
_entity_poly.entity_id
_entity_poly.type
_entity_poly.pdbx_seq_one_letter_code
_entity_poly.pdbx_strand_id
1 'polypeptide(L)'
;MKRGLVFSGAVVVAAAIGLSMSCGAARAGSADDYYPKRAWGSFQGGQMNTSLMVFRDLNRNGVYDLGDRPMSHVAVELDKPNGSTIMRLTNVSGFANFRMSAIQRDLEVVDPGHYAVRVVPPPGFSVTTGNASQESDYVVSPGSPGDMIAQTTTHPVGLAADLTISGLVAAGSRVSLTGPDGVTAAAKVGPDGRFSLPAAPGEWLVDVSAGGTTERRHVVVAGTAPVVLSTFSGKGRTRRGAAAHGACRRL
;
A
#
# COMPACT_ATOMS: atom_id res chain seq x y z
N MET A 1 42.99 -91.11 0.01
CA MET A 1 42.77 -91.95 1.20
C MET A 1 42.24 -91.09 2.34
N LYS A 2 41.13 -91.53 2.97
CA LYS A 2 40.62 -91.26 4.34
C LYS A 2 40.88 -89.87 4.97
N ARG A 3 39.82 -89.06 5.12
CA ARG A 3 38.92 -88.90 6.30
C ARG A 3 39.54 -88.14 7.47
N GLY A 4 38.83 -87.12 7.97
CA GLY A 4 39.07 -86.55 9.29
C GLY A 4 38.37 -85.22 9.55
N LEU A 5 37.04 -85.27 9.73
CA LEU A 5 36.24 -84.18 10.29
C LEU A 5 36.54 -84.08 11.79
N VAL A 6 36.86 -82.89 12.31
CA VAL A 6 36.83 -82.61 13.76
C VAL A 6 36.08 -81.30 13.97
N PHE A 7 34.86 -81.41 14.47
CA PHE A 7 34.12 -80.29 15.03
C PHE A 7 34.76 -79.90 16.36
N SER A 8 35.17 -78.64 16.50
CA SER A 8 35.51 -78.06 17.80
C SER A 8 34.54 -76.91 18.04
N GLY A 9 33.64 -77.10 19.01
CA GLY A 9 32.65 -76.09 19.40
C GLY A 9 33.35 -74.93 20.10
N ALA A 10 33.18 -73.72 19.55
CA ALA A 10 33.55 -72.49 20.23
C ALA A 10 32.31 -71.88 20.88
N VAL A 11 32.36 -71.75 22.20
CA VAL A 11 31.41 -71.04 23.05
C VAL A 11 31.37 -69.57 22.62
N VAL A 12 30.18 -69.08 22.25
CA VAL A 12 29.96 -67.65 22.00
C VAL A 12 29.83 -66.95 23.34
N VAL A 13 30.88 -66.25 23.77
CA VAL A 13 30.79 -65.28 24.87
C VAL A 13 30.33 -63.97 24.25
N ALA A 14 29.05 -63.63 24.42
CA ALA A 14 28.53 -62.33 24.03
C ALA A 14 29.04 -61.27 25.02
N ALA A 15 30.10 -60.55 24.64
CA ALA A 15 30.51 -59.36 25.36
C ALA A 15 29.46 -58.25 25.13
N ALA A 16 28.73 -57.90 26.18
CA ALA A 16 27.87 -56.72 26.17
C ALA A 16 28.75 -55.47 26.09
N ILE A 17 28.94 -54.94 24.89
CA ILE A 17 29.56 -53.63 24.68
C ILE A 17 28.51 -52.60 25.07
N GLY A 18 28.61 -52.09 26.30
CA GLY A 18 27.85 -50.92 26.71
C GLY A 18 28.27 -49.73 25.88
N LEU A 19 27.49 -49.39 24.84
CA LEU A 19 27.63 -48.11 24.15
C LEU A 19 27.19 -47.02 25.13
N SER A 20 28.15 -46.37 25.79
CA SER A 20 27.86 -45.15 26.53
C SER A 20 27.38 -44.10 25.53
N MET A 21 26.08 -43.82 25.49
CA MET A 21 25.56 -42.63 24.83
C MET A 21 26.09 -41.42 25.60
N SER A 22 27.23 -40.89 25.15
CA SER A 22 27.68 -39.57 25.55
C SER A 22 26.70 -38.57 24.97
N CYS A 23 25.72 -38.16 25.78
CA CYS A 23 24.85 -37.05 25.46
C CYS A 23 25.72 -35.78 25.49
N GLY A 24 26.31 -35.42 24.35
CA GLY A 24 27.02 -34.17 24.20
C GLY A 24 26.04 -33.03 24.43
N ALA A 25 26.27 -32.21 25.47
CA ALA A 25 25.50 -30.99 25.64
C ALA A 25 25.73 -30.11 24.41
N ALA A 26 24.71 -29.92 23.57
CA ALA A 26 24.74 -28.95 22.50
C ALA A 26 24.91 -27.57 23.16
N ARG A 27 26.14 -27.03 23.12
CA ARG A 27 26.38 -25.65 23.54
C ARG A 27 25.86 -24.74 22.45
N ALA A 28 25.04 -23.77 22.82
CA ALA A 28 24.72 -22.66 21.92
C ALA A 28 26.04 -22.02 21.47
N GLY A 29 26.23 -21.85 20.16
CA GLY A 29 27.39 -21.15 19.60
C GLY A 29 27.50 -19.74 20.17
N SER A 30 28.71 -19.19 20.12
CA SER A 30 28.95 -17.77 20.33
C SER A 30 28.38 -16.94 19.18
N ALA A 31 28.26 -15.62 19.36
CA ALA A 31 27.86 -14.73 18.28
C ALA A 31 28.76 -14.86 17.05
N ASP A 32 30.07 -15.11 17.22
CA ASP A 32 31.01 -15.28 16.12
C ASP A 32 30.74 -16.55 15.30
N ASP A 33 30.19 -17.59 15.92
CA ASP A 33 29.80 -18.84 15.23
C ASP A 33 28.58 -18.62 14.32
N TYR A 34 27.72 -17.66 14.66
CA TYR A 34 26.54 -17.31 13.86
C TYR A 34 26.78 -16.13 12.90
N TYR A 35 27.73 -15.26 13.21
CA TYR A 35 28.02 -14.03 12.46
C TYR A 35 29.51 -13.93 12.07
N PRO A 36 30.03 -14.88 11.27
CA PRO A 36 31.42 -14.81 10.83
C PRO A 36 31.67 -13.52 10.05
N LYS A 37 32.80 -12.86 10.34
CA LYS A 37 33.20 -11.62 9.66
C LYS A 37 33.35 -11.89 8.16
N ARG A 38 32.47 -11.28 7.36
CA ARG A 38 32.54 -11.34 5.90
C ARG A 38 33.63 -10.40 5.38
N ALA A 39 34.40 -10.87 4.39
CA ALA A 39 35.33 -10.03 3.64
C ALA A 39 34.57 -9.31 2.50
N TRP A 40 34.38 -8.01 2.66
CA TRP A 40 33.57 -7.18 1.76
C TRP A 40 34.34 -6.61 0.55
N GLY A 41 35.55 -7.10 0.27
CA GLY A 41 36.43 -6.50 -0.76
C GLY A 41 36.36 -7.13 -2.15
N SER A 42 35.65 -8.25 -2.31
CA SER A 42 35.57 -9.00 -3.56
C SER A 42 34.14 -9.03 -4.09
N PHE A 43 34.02 -9.02 -5.41
CA PHE A 43 32.74 -9.20 -6.08
C PHE A 43 32.10 -10.52 -5.67
N GLN A 44 30.82 -10.46 -5.28
CA GLN A 44 30.04 -11.62 -4.84
C GLN A 44 29.24 -12.24 -6.00
N GLY A 45 28.99 -11.49 -7.08
CA GLY A 45 28.16 -11.93 -8.21
C GLY A 45 26.68 -12.04 -7.88
N GLY A 46 26.26 -11.49 -6.74
CA GLY A 46 24.89 -11.57 -6.26
C GLY A 46 23.95 -10.57 -6.94
N GLN A 47 22.72 -10.54 -6.43
CA GLN A 47 21.69 -9.58 -6.83
C GLN A 47 20.90 -9.13 -5.60
N MET A 48 20.28 -7.95 -5.69
CA MET A 48 19.29 -7.48 -4.73
C MET A 48 18.19 -6.70 -5.43
N ASN A 49 17.08 -6.42 -4.73
CA ASN A 49 16.09 -5.47 -5.24
C ASN A 49 16.43 -4.06 -4.76
N THR A 50 16.45 -3.10 -5.67
CA THR A 50 16.10 -1.73 -5.32
C THR A 50 14.59 -1.57 -5.46
N SER A 51 13.94 -0.89 -4.52
CA SER A 51 12.47 -0.93 -4.43
C SER A 51 11.89 0.38 -3.95
N LEU A 52 10.74 0.74 -4.52
CA LEU A 52 9.93 1.86 -4.06
C LEU A 52 8.60 1.35 -3.50
N MET A 53 8.21 1.88 -2.35
CA MET A 53 6.95 1.56 -1.68
C MET A 53 5.87 2.59 -2.04
N VAL A 54 4.70 2.12 -2.45
CA VAL A 54 3.49 2.95 -2.61
C VAL A 54 2.44 2.53 -1.59
N PHE A 55 1.84 3.51 -0.93
CA PHE A 55 0.79 3.31 0.04
C PHE A 55 -0.45 4.16 -0.26
N ARG A 56 -1.60 3.68 0.19
CA ARG A 56 -2.82 4.47 0.30
C ARG A 56 -2.74 5.32 1.55
N ASP A 57 -2.60 6.61 1.35
CA ASP A 57 -2.64 7.62 2.39
C ASP A 57 -4.11 7.92 2.72
N LEU A 58 -4.62 7.27 3.77
CA LEU A 58 -6.05 7.32 4.10
C LEU A 58 -6.44 8.63 4.76
N ASN A 59 -5.54 9.23 5.53
CA ASN A 59 -5.79 10.48 6.26
C ASN A 59 -5.28 11.73 5.49
N ARG A 60 -4.57 11.53 4.37
CA ARG A 60 -4.02 12.56 3.48
C ARG A 60 -2.97 13.45 4.11
N ASN A 61 -2.24 12.96 5.09
CA ASN A 61 -1.22 13.75 5.77
C ASN A 61 0.14 13.73 5.05
N GLY A 62 0.30 12.93 3.99
CA GLY A 62 1.56 12.79 3.24
C GLY A 62 2.64 12.04 4.02
N VAL A 63 2.29 11.25 5.02
CA VAL A 63 3.20 10.49 5.88
C VAL A 63 2.72 9.05 5.97
N TYR A 64 3.61 8.09 5.74
CA TYR A 64 3.27 6.68 5.93
C TYR A 64 3.15 6.34 7.41
N ASP A 65 1.92 6.10 7.90
CA ASP A 65 1.65 5.80 9.30
C ASP A 65 0.75 4.57 9.52
N LEU A 66 0.39 4.27 10.78
CA LEU A 66 -0.35 3.07 11.17
C LEU A 66 -1.74 2.95 10.50
N GLY A 67 -2.34 4.08 10.08
CA GLY A 67 -3.62 4.10 9.39
C GLY A 67 -3.52 3.69 7.92
N ASP A 68 -2.33 3.73 7.34
CA ASP A 68 -2.14 3.55 5.91
C ASP A 68 -2.01 2.09 5.51
N ARG A 69 -2.17 1.86 4.21
CA ARG A 69 -2.16 0.52 3.64
C ARG A 69 -1.27 0.46 2.42
N PRO A 70 -0.52 -0.64 2.22
CA PRO A 70 0.13 -0.89 0.94
C PRO A 70 -0.84 -0.78 -0.24
N MET A 71 -0.36 -0.22 -1.36
CA MET A 71 -1.15 -0.09 -2.58
C MET A 71 -0.52 -0.91 -3.71
N SER A 72 -1.19 -1.99 -4.07
CA SER A 72 -0.81 -2.84 -5.19
C SER A 72 -1.27 -2.28 -6.52
N HIS A 73 -0.62 -2.74 -7.60
CA HIS A 73 -1.01 -2.46 -8.99
C HIS A 73 -0.90 -0.98 -9.38
N VAL A 74 0.02 -0.24 -8.75
CA VAL A 74 0.40 1.12 -9.14
C VAL A 74 1.61 1.06 -10.06
N ALA A 75 1.58 1.81 -11.16
CA ALA A 75 2.69 1.87 -12.10
C ALA A 75 3.84 2.71 -11.54
N VAL A 76 5.04 2.14 -11.57
CA VAL A 76 6.28 2.80 -11.18
C VAL A 76 7.25 2.66 -12.36
N GLU A 77 7.67 3.79 -12.89
CA GLU A 77 8.65 3.88 -13.97
C GLU A 77 10.05 4.11 -13.38
N LEU A 78 11.06 3.52 -14.01
CA LEU A 78 12.47 3.67 -13.69
C LEU A 78 13.21 4.07 -14.96
N ASP A 79 13.68 5.31 -15.01
CA ASP A 79 14.57 5.83 -16.03
C ASP A 79 16.01 5.45 -15.70
N LYS A 80 16.71 4.96 -16.71
CA LYS A 80 18.09 4.46 -16.61
C LYS A 80 19.11 5.45 -17.19
N PRO A 81 20.39 5.31 -16.82
CA PRO A 81 21.48 6.12 -17.38
C PRO A 81 21.60 6.05 -18.91
N ASN A 82 21.18 4.94 -19.52
CA ASN A 82 21.21 4.75 -20.97
C ASN A 82 20.02 5.40 -21.73
N GLY A 83 19.15 6.13 -21.03
CA GLY A 83 17.97 6.79 -21.59
C GLY A 83 16.76 5.88 -21.80
N SER A 84 16.84 4.60 -21.44
CA SER A 84 15.68 3.70 -21.46
C SER A 84 14.87 3.77 -20.17
N THR A 85 13.57 3.50 -20.27
CA THR A 85 12.64 3.44 -19.13
C THR A 85 12.07 2.03 -18.98
N ILE A 86 11.97 1.55 -17.74
CA ILE A 86 11.26 0.31 -17.41
C ILE A 86 10.09 0.63 -16.49
N MET A 87 8.96 -0.04 -16.69
CA MET A 87 7.81 0.03 -15.77
C MET A 87 7.64 -1.28 -14.99
N ARG A 88 7.28 -1.15 -13.71
CA ARG A 88 6.82 -2.24 -12.85
C ARG A 88 5.55 -1.82 -12.12
N LEU A 89 4.67 -2.79 -11.91
CA LEU A 89 3.52 -2.63 -11.02
C LEU A 89 3.92 -2.98 -9.60
N THR A 90 3.43 -2.21 -8.62
CA THR A 90 3.59 -2.56 -7.20
C THR A 90 2.91 -3.89 -6.87
N ASN A 91 3.55 -4.70 -6.03
CA ASN A 91 3.01 -5.97 -5.57
C ASN A 91 1.94 -5.79 -4.46
N VAL A 92 1.40 -6.89 -3.92
CA VAL A 92 0.39 -6.86 -2.84
C VAL A 92 0.86 -6.14 -1.57
N SER A 93 2.17 -6.08 -1.36
CA SER A 93 2.82 -5.38 -0.25
C SER A 93 3.21 -3.95 -0.61
N GLY A 94 2.78 -3.42 -1.76
CA GLY A 94 2.99 -2.03 -2.17
C GLY A 94 4.34 -1.73 -2.81
N PHE A 95 5.21 -2.74 -3.00
CA PHE A 95 6.56 -2.53 -3.52
C PHE A 95 6.63 -2.74 -5.03
N ALA A 96 7.19 -1.78 -5.75
CA ALA A 96 7.76 -1.99 -7.08
C ALA A 96 9.23 -2.40 -6.89
N ASN A 97 9.60 -3.59 -7.37
CA ASN A 97 10.94 -4.15 -7.18
C ASN A 97 11.67 -4.18 -8.53
N PHE A 98 12.89 -3.68 -8.57
CA PHE A 98 13.80 -3.75 -9.71
C PHE A 98 15.05 -4.51 -9.29
N ARG A 99 15.40 -5.58 -10.02
CA ARG A 99 16.56 -6.39 -9.64
C ARG A 99 17.82 -5.68 -10.10
N MET A 100 18.81 -5.73 -9.22
CA MET A 100 20.06 -5.00 -9.33
C MET A 100 21.24 -5.94 -9.16
N SER A 101 22.20 -5.85 -10.08
CA SER A 101 23.51 -6.50 -9.97
C SER A 101 24.54 -5.78 -10.84
N ALA A 102 25.76 -5.58 -10.34
CA ALA A 102 26.87 -5.09 -11.16
C ALA A 102 27.42 -6.15 -12.14
N ILE A 103 27.10 -7.43 -11.93
CA ILE A 103 27.66 -8.56 -12.70
C ILE A 103 26.59 -9.22 -13.59
N GLN A 104 25.39 -9.45 -13.08
CA GLN A 104 24.32 -10.12 -13.84
C GLN A 104 23.65 -9.12 -14.79
N ARG A 105 23.99 -9.20 -16.09
CA ARG A 105 23.64 -8.19 -17.10
C ARG A 105 22.23 -8.32 -17.68
N ASP A 106 21.50 -9.37 -17.35
CA ASP A 106 20.12 -9.64 -17.77
C ASP A 106 19.06 -9.05 -16.81
N LEU A 107 19.48 -8.28 -15.81
CA LEU A 107 18.61 -7.63 -14.82
C LEU A 107 18.26 -6.19 -15.21
N GLU A 108 17.38 -5.55 -14.42
CA GLU A 108 16.91 -4.19 -14.71
C GLU A 108 17.96 -3.11 -14.41
N VAL A 109 18.64 -3.19 -13.27
CA VAL A 109 19.59 -2.17 -12.78
C VAL A 109 20.99 -2.76 -12.79
N VAL A 110 21.71 -2.57 -13.89
CA VAL A 110 22.98 -3.28 -14.16
C VAL A 110 24.17 -2.38 -14.44
N ASP A 111 23.92 -1.10 -14.71
CA ASP A 111 24.96 -0.11 -14.97
C ASP A 111 24.98 0.89 -13.80
N PRO A 112 26.15 1.31 -13.30
CA PRO A 112 26.23 2.45 -12.40
C PRO A 112 25.81 3.74 -13.10
N GLY A 113 25.35 4.74 -12.34
CA GLY A 113 24.97 6.05 -12.86
C GLY A 113 23.68 6.59 -12.24
N HIS A 114 23.16 7.65 -12.85
CA HIS A 114 21.94 8.34 -12.43
C HIS A 114 20.69 7.56 -12.83
N TYR A 115 19.83 7.24 -11.86
CA TYR A 115 18.51 6.66 -12.09
C TYR A 115 17.43 7.55 -11.49
N ALA A 116 16.30 7.66 -12.19
CA ALA A 116 15.11 8.35 -11.70
C ALA A 116 13.93 7.38 -11.63
N VAL A 117 13.20 7.39 -10.53
CA VAL A 117 11.97 6.62 -10.35
C VAL A 117 10.77 7.57 -10.30
N ARG A 118 9.67 7.18 -10.94
CA ARG A 118 8.44 7.97 -10.99
C ARG A 118 7.22 7.10 -10.74
N VAL A 119 6.45 7.43 -9.72
CA VAL A 119 5.12 6.85 -9.48
C VAL A 119 4.11 7.53 -10.40
N VAL A 120 3.35 6.72 -11.13
CA VAL A 120 2.23 7.18 -11.97
C VAL A 120 0.92 6.86 -11.24
N PRO A 121 0.23 7.86 -10.67
CA PRO A 121 -1.04 7.63 -9.98
C PRO A 121 -2.08 7.03 -10.93
N PRO A 122 -2.86 6.03 -10.51
CA PRO A 122 -3.99 5.56 -11.29
C PRO A 122 -5.06 6.66 -11.40
N PRO A 123 -5.96 6.59 -12.41
CA PRO A 123 -7.04 7.55 -12.54
C PRO A 123 -7.89 7.66 -11.25
N GLY A 124 -8.21 8.89 -10.85
CA GLY A 124 -8.95 9.15 -9.62
C GLY A 124 -8.11 9.05 -8.34
N PHE A 125 -6.78 9.12 -8.45
CA PHE A 125 -5.87 9.22 -7.30
C PHE A 125 -4.90 10.38 -7.49
N SER A 126 -4.59 11.03 -6.38
CA SER A 126 -3.63 12.12 -6.29
C SER A 126 -2.48 11.76 -5.34
N VAL A 127 -1.30 12.31 -5.62
CA VAL A 127 -0.11 12.15 -4.76
C VAL A 127 -0.25 13.06 -3.54
N THR A 128 -0.05 12.52 -2.34
CA THR A 128 -0.15 13.27 -1.08
C THR A 128 1.22 13.62 -0.50
N THR A 129 2.24 12.81 -0.75
CA THR A 129 3.60 12.98 -0.22
C THR A 129 4.45 14.00 -0.98
N GLY A 130 4.02 14.45 -2.17
CA GLY A 130 4.76 15.39 -3.02
C GLY A 130 6.07 14.86 -3.61
N ASN A 131 6.42 13.60 -3.40
CA ASN A 131 7.68 12.97 -3.80
C ASN A 131 7.50 11.84 -4.84
N ALA A 132 6.55 12.01 -5.77
CA ALA A 132 6.24 11.01 -6.79
C ALA A 132 7.43 10.68 -7.71
N SER A 133 8.31 11.66 -7.93
CA SER A 133 9.58 11.48 -8.62
C SER A 133 10.72 11.55 -7.61
N GLN A 134 11.65 10.60 -7.69
CA GLN A 134 12.84 10.52 -6.84
C GLN A 134 14.03 10.06 -7.66
N GLU A 135 15.23 10.42 -7.25
CA GLU A 135 16.46 10.13 -8.00
C GLU A 135 17.53 9.58 -7.06
N SER A 136 18.39 8.72 -7.59
CA SER A 136 19.58 8.25 -6.88
C SER A 136 20.68 7.88 -7.86
N ASP A 137 21.91 8.07 -7.40
CA ASP A 137 23.11 7.53 -8.05
C ASP A 137 23.36 6.10 -7.59
N TYR A 138 23.67 5.25 -8.55
CA TYR A 138 24.05 3.87 -8.31
C TYR A 138 25.54 3.71 -8.57
N VAL A 139 26.26 3.18 -7.58
CA VAL A 139 27.72 3.04 -7.63
C VAL A 139 28.13 1.63 -7.33
N VAL A 140 29.13 1.14 -8.05
CA VAL A 140 29.73 -0.17 -7.84
C VAL A 140 30.29 -0.24 -6.42
N SER A 141 29.94 -1.30 -5.70
CA SER A 141 30.34 -1.54 -4.32
C SER A 141 30.56 -3.05 -4.15
N PRO A 142 31.76 -3.56 -4.48
CA PRO A 142 32.07 -4.98 -4.36
C PRO A 142 31.80 -5.47 -2.94
N GLY A 143 31.33 -6.71 -2.80
CA GLY A 143 30.98 -7.29 -1.51
C GLY A 143 29.52 -7.06 -1.11
N SER A 144 28.89 -5.97 -1.57
CA SER A 144 27.46 -5.75 -1.34
C SER A 144 26.61 -6.81 -2.05
N PRO A 145 25.36 -7.08 -1.63
CA PRO A 145 24.58 -8.20 -2.19
C PRO A 145 24.40 -8.20 -3.71
N GLY A 146 24.44 -7.03 -4.36
CA GLY A 146 24.40 -6.88 -5.82
C GLY A 146 25.70 -6.31 -6.40
N ASP A 147 26.77 -6.21 -5.61
CA ASP A 147 28.02 -5.51 -5.94
C ASP A 147 27.83 -4.05 -6.41
N MET A 148 26.68 -3.47 -6.07
CA MET A 148 26.25 -2.10 -6.39
C MET A 148 25.29 -1.62 -5.31
N ILE A 149 25.30 -0.32 -5.04
CA ILE A 149 24.42 0.31 -4.06
C ILE A 149 23.80 1.58 -4.64
N ALA A 150 22.62 1.94 -4.15
CA ALA A 150 22.06 3.27 -4.31
C ALA A 150 22.65 4.21 -3.24
N GLN A 151 23.07 5.41 -3.62
CA GLN A 151 23.56 6.42 -2.68
C GLN A 151 22.43 7.06 -1.86
N THR A 152 21.23 7.15 -2.44
CA THR A 152 20.03 7.67 -1.78
C THR A 152 18.97 6.58 -1.76
N THR A 153 18.39 6.32 -0.59
CA THR A 153 17.27 5.38 -0.46
C THR A 153 15.97 6.07 -0.88
N THR A 154 15.09 5.36 -1.57
CA THR A 154 13.76 5.87 -1.92
C THR A 154 12.89 6.03 -0.67
N HIS A 155 12.08 7.07 -0.65
CA HIS A 155 11.03 7.27 0.35
C HIS A 155 9.69 6.71 -0.15
N PRO A 156 8.81 6.24 0.75
CA PRO A 156 7.45 5.84 0.37
C PRO A 156 6.68 6.97 -0.33
N VAL A 157 5.81 6.61 -1.27
CA VAL A 157 4.94 7.53 -2.00
C VAL A 157 3.49 7.26 -1.62
N GLY A 158 2.82 8.29 -1.12
CA GLY A 158 1.43 8.24 -0.67
C GLY A 158 0.49 8.67 -1.77
N LEU A 159 -0.56 7.88 -1.99
CA LEU A 159 -1.66 8.18 -2.91
C LEU A 159 -2.98 8.17 -2.16
N ALA A 160 -3.86 9.12 -2.47
CA ALA A 160 -5.22 9.15 -1.94
C ALA A 160 -6.22 9.29 -3.09
N ALA A 161 -7.38 8.65 -2.96
CA ALA A 161 -8.43 8.74 -3.97
C ALA A 161 -8.91 10.20 -4.13
N ASP A 162 -9.33 10.64 -5.30
CA ASP A 162 -9.91 11.97 -5.42
C ASP A 162 -11.29 11.98 -4.76
N LEU A 163 -11.54 12.96 -3.90
CA LEU A 163 -12.80 13.06 -3.18
C LEU A 163 -13.82 13.82 -4.01
N THR A 164 -15.05 13.31 -4.00
CA THR A 164 -16.19 14.00 -4.59
C THR A 164 -17.38 13.93 -3.66
N ILE A 165 -18.27 14.91 -3.78
CA ILE A 165 -19.65 14.79 -3.33
C ILE A 165 -20.50 14.63 -4.57
N SER A 166 -21.22 13.51 -4.64
CA SER A 166 -22.04 13.15 -5.78
C SER A 166 -23.42 12.69 -5.34
N GLY A 167 -24.37 12.62 -6.27
CA GLY A 167 -25.70 12.13 -5.96
C GLY A 167 -26.66 12.22 -7.13
N LEU A 168 -27.92 11.92 -6.84
CA LEU A 168 -29.02 12.00 -7.79
C LEU A 168 -30.10 12.95 -7.28
N VAL A 169 -30.50 13.89 -8.12
CA VAL A 169 -31.57 14.87 -7.85
C VAL A 169 -32.57 14.88 -9.01
N ALA A 170 -33.73 15.52 -8.84
CA ALA A 170 -34.65 15.72 -9.95
C ALA A 170 -33.98 16.53 -11.07
N ALA A 171 -34.22 16.17 -12.34
CA ALA A 171 -33.68 16.92 -13.48
C ALA A 171 -34.10 18.40 -13.40
N GLY A 172 -33.15 19.30 -13.69
CA GLY A 172 -33.36 20.75 -13.56
C GLY A 172 -33.25 21.31 -12.14
N SER A 173 -32.96 20.48 -11.13
CA SER A 173 -32.63 20.98 -9.79
C SER A 173 -31.34 21.81 -9.82
N ARG A 174 -31.24 22.77 -8.90
CA ARG A 174 -29.98 23.46 -8.60
C ARG A 174 -29.35 22.82 -7.37
N VAL A 175 -28.05 22.52 -7.43
CA VAL A 175 -27.29 22.01 -6.29
C VAL A 175 -26.16 22.99 -6.00
N SER A 176 -25.98 23.36 -4.74
CA SER A 176 -24.82 24.13 -4.28
C SER A 176 -24.16 23.44 -3.10
N LEU A 177 -22.83 23.39 -3.14
CA LEU A 177 -21.98 22.83 -2.09
C LEU A 177 -21.18 23.96 -1.47
N THR A 178 -21.28 24.12 -0.15
CA THR A 178 -20.43 25.03 0.62
C THR A 178 -19.41 24.21 1.37
N GLY A 179 -18.14 24.46 1.10
CA GLY A 179 -17.01 23.76 1.69
C GLY A 179 -16.63 24.23 3.09
N PRO A 180 -15.66 23.55 3.72
CA PRO A 180 -15.16 23.90 5.05
C PRO A 180 -14.42 25.24 5.07
N ASP A 181 -13.97 25.72 3.92
CA ASP A 181 -13.41 27.06 3.70
C ASP A 181 -14.49 28.16 3.58
N GLY A 182 -15.77 27.77 3.62
CA GLY A 182 -16.92 28.67 3.43
C GLY A 182 -17.21 29.01 1.96
N VAL A 183 -16.41 28.49 1.02
CA VAL A 183 -16.59 28.76 -0.42
C VAL A 183 -17.76 27.92 -0.93
N THR A 184 -18.64 28.56 -1.70
CA THR A 184 -19.81 27.89 -2.30
C THR A 184 -19.61 27.68 -3.80
N ALA A 185 -19.80 26.45 -4.26
CA ALA A 185 -19.77 26.06 -5.66
C ALA A 185 -21.13 25.48 -6.09
N ALA A 186 -21.61 25.88 -7.26
CA ALA A 186 -22.80 25.27 -7.86
C ALA A 186 -22.42 23.99 -8.62
N ALA A 187 -23.13 22.89 -8.37
CA ALA A 187 -22.94 21.64 -9.10
C ALA A 187 -23.72 21.65 -10.41
N LYS A 188 -23.09 21.18 -11.48
CA LYS A 188 -23.78 20.91 -12.74
C LYS A 188 -24.60 19.64 -12.59
N VAL A 189 -25.93 19.77 -12.74
CA VAL A 189 -26.85 18.63 -12.76
C VAL A 189 -27.06 18.20 -14.20
N GLY A 190 -26.78 16.92 -14.50
CA GLY A 190 -26.99 16.32 -15.80
C GLY A 190 -28.48 16.14 -16.13
N PRO A 191 -28.83 15.86 -17.40
CA PRO A 191 -30.21 15.54 -17.80
C PRO A 191 -30.81 14.33 -17.07
N ASP A 192 -29.95 13.40 -16.64
CA ASP A 192 -30.30 12.23 -15.83
C ASP A 192 -30.39 12.54 -14.33
N GLY A 193 -30.21 13.80 -13.93
CA GLY A 193 -30.27 14.26 -12.55
C GLY A 193 -29.00 14.00 -11.75
N ARG A 194 -27.92 13.48 -12.36
CA ARG A 194 -26.66 13.23 -11.65
C ARG A 194 -25.85 14.51 -11.49
N PHE A 195 -25.20 14.63 -10.35
CA PHE A 195 -24.16 15.64 -10.15
C PHE A 195 -22.95 15.00 -9.47
N SER A 196 -21.79 15.60 -9.69
CA SER A 196 -20.55 15.29 -8.99
C SER A 196 -19.69 16.54 -8.96
N LEU A 197 -19.13 16.84 -7.80
CA LEU A 197 -18.17 17.93 -7.63
C LEU A 197 -16.99 17.45 -6.78
N PRO A 198 -15.75 17.92 -7.06
CA PRO A 198 -14.61 17.70 -6.18
C PRO A 198 -14.90 18.20 -4.77
N ALA A 199 -14.35 17.51 -3.78
CA ALA A 199 -14.47 17.87 -2.38
C ALA A 199 -13.11 17.76 -1.68
N ALA A 200 -12.99 18.45 -0.55
CA ALA A 200 -11.89 18.31 0.39
C ALA A 200 -12.41 17.66 1.68
N PRO A 201 -11.53 17.06 2.50
CA PRO A 201 -11.93 16.60 3.83
C PRO A 201 -12.53 17.73 4.66
N GLY A 202 -13.57 17.43 5.42
CA GLY A 202 -14.22 18.38 6.31
C GLY A 202 -15.75 18.39 6.23
N GLU A 203 -16.34 19.39 6.86
CA GLU A 203 -17.78 19.62 6.89
C GLU A 203 -18.24 20.36 5.64
N TRP A 204 -19.32 19.87 5.03
CA TRP A 204 -19.93 20.42 3.84
C TRP A 204 -21.41 20.68 4.07
N LEU A 205 -21.90 21.80 3.55
CA LEU A 205 -23.32 22.06 3.39
C LEU A 205 -23.74 21.79 1.95
N VAL A 206 -24.79 21.01 1.78
CA VAL A 206 -25.39 20.70 0.48
C VAL A 206 -26.78 21.27 0.44
N ASP A 207 -26.99 22.26 -0.42
CA ASP A 207 -28.30 22.83 -0.70
C ASP A 207 -28.80 22.33 -2.05
N VAL A 208 -29.99 21.72 -2.06
CA VAL A 208 -30.67 21.24 -3.26
C VAL A 208 -31.98 22.00 -3.41
N SER A 209 -32.13 22.74 -4.50
CA SER A 209 -33.32 23.52 -4.80
C SER A 209 -34.07 22.96 -6.01
N ALA A 210 -35.35 22.66 -5.83
CA ALA A 210 -36.26 22.23 -6.89
C ALA A 210 -37.67 22.79 -6.64
N GLY A 211 -38.34 23.27 -7.70
CA GLY A 211 -39.73 23.73 -7.61
C GLY A 211 -39.97 24.85 -6.56
N GLY A 212 -38.97 25.71 -6.31
CA GLY A 212 -39.05 26.78 -5.31
C GLY A 212 -38.81 26.34 -3.86
N THR A 213 -38.54 25.06 -3.61
CA THR A 213 -38.16 24.53 -2.29
C THR A 213 -36.67 24.25 -2.23
N THR A 214 -36.03 24.49 -1.08
CA THR A 214 -34.62 24.17 -0.83
C THR A 214 -34.52 23.22 0.35
N GLU A 215 -33.80 22.11 0.15
CA GLU A 215 -33.42 21.17 1.20
C GLU A 215 -31.93 21.30 1.49
N ARG A 216 -31.58 21.40 2.78
CA ARG A 216 -30.20 21.52 3.25
C ARG A 216 -29.76 20.25 3.96
N ARG A 217 -28.56 19.76 3.64
CA ARG A 217 -27.93 18.61 4.29
C ARG A 217 -26.50 18.94 4.73
N HIS A 218 -26.17 18.57 5.96
CA HIS A 218 -24.79 18.55 6.44
C HIS A 218 -24.15 17.20 6.06
N VAL A 219 -22.93 17.26 5.55
CA VAL A 219 -22.18 16.11 5.06
C VAL A 219 -20.74 16.21 5.54
N VAL A 220 -20.24 15.14 6.15
CA VAL A 220 -18.83 15.04 6.53
C VAL A 220 -18.09 14.23 5.46
N VAL A 221 -17.08 14.83 4.86
CA VAL A 221 -16.14 14.15 3.98
C VAL A 221 -14.95 13.70 4.82
N ALA A 222 -14.89 12.42 5.18
CA ALA A 222 -13.91 11.87 6.12
C ALA A 222 -12.48 11.71 5.54
N GLY A 223 -12.24 12.06 4.28
CA GLY A 223 -10.93 11.98 3.63
C GLY A 223 -10.58 10.64 2.99
N THR A 224 -11.25 9.56 3.38
CA THR A 224 -10.92 8.19 2.94
C THR A 224 -11.65 7.74 1.67
N ALA A 225 -12.82 8.31 1.38
CA ALA A 225 -13.64 7.91 0.24
C ALA A 225 -14.56 9.06 -0.23
N PRO A 226 -14.96 9.07 -1.52
CA PRO A 226 -16.00 9.94 -2.02
C PRO A 226 -17.33 9.76 -1.28
N VAL A 227 -18.11 10.84 -1.19
CA VAL A 227 -19.46 10.81 -0.63
C VAL A 227 -20.49 10.71 -1.75
N VAL A 228 -21.42 9.76 -1.60
CA VAL A 228 -22.59 9.62 -2.48
C VAL A 228 -23.85 9.87 -1.68
N LEU A 229 -24.62 10.89 -2.07
CA LEU A 229 -25.89 11.23 -1.44
C LEU A 229 -27.02 10.39 -2.03
N SER A 230 -27.85 9.84 -1.15
CA SER A 230 -29.13 9.24 -1.52
C SER A 230 -30.06 10.25 -2.19
N THR A 231 -30.96 9.75 -3.04
CA THR A 231 -31.88 10.58 -3.84
C THR A 231 -32.67 11.56 -2.99
N PHE A 232 -32.67 12.83 -3.39
CA PHE A 232 -33.52 13.85 -2.79
C PHE A 232 -34.95 13.68 -3.32
N SER A 233 -35.90 13.36 -2.43
CA SER A 233 -37.28 13.04 -2.86
C SER A 233 -38.15 14.29 -3.13
N GLY A 234 -37.73 15.50 -2.74
CA GLY A 234 -38.55 16.72 -2.86
C GLY A 234 -39.88 16.72 -2.09
N LYS A 235 -40.28 15.58 -1.49
CA LYS A 235 -41.43 15.47 -0.59
C LYS A 235 -40.95 15.80 0.80
N GLY A 236 -41.03 17.09 1.17
CA GLY A 236 -40.79 17.54 2.52
C GLY A 236 -41.55 16.66 3.52
N ARG A 237 -40.91 16.29 4.63
CA ARG A 237 -41.61 15.79 5.82
C ARG A 237 -42.58 16.88 6.24
N THR A 238 -43.83 16.81 5.77
CA THR A 238 -44.92 17.57 6.37
C THR A 238 -45.01 17.11 7.82
N ARG A 239 -44.56 17.96 8.75
CA ARG A 239 -44.95 17.83 10.15
C ARG A 239 -46.48 17.88 10.15
N ARG A 240 -47.13 16.73 10.26
CA ARG A 240 -48.54 16.69 10.66
C ARG A 240 -48.57 17.29 12.06
N GLY A 241 -49.06 18.52 12.15
CA GLY A 241 -49.43 19.12 13.42
C GLY A 241 -50.40 18.18 14.11
N ALA A 242 -50.03 17.71 15.30
CA ALA A 242 -50.98 17.10 16.21
C ALA A 242 -51.92 18.22 16.67
N ALA A 243 -53.04 18.36 15.97
CA ALA A 243 -54.15 19.16 16.44
C ALA A 243 -54.72 18.50 17.69
N ALA A 244 -54.71 19.26 18.78
CA ALA A 244 -55.34 18.91 20.04
C ALA A 244 -56.85 18.70 19.84
N HIS A 245 -57.37 17.55 20.27
CA HIS A 245 -58.76 17.39 20.64
C HIS A 245 -58.88 16.28 21.67
N GLY A 246 -59.44 16.62 22.84
CA GLY A 246 -59.75 15.63 23.87
C GLY A 246 -59.94 16.25 25.24
N ALA A 247 -60.94 17.13 25.37
CA ALA A 247 -61.42 17.57 26.68
C ALA A 247 -61.87 16.36 27.50
N CYS A 248 -61.28 16.15 28.68
CA CYS A 248 -61.81 15.23 29.69
C CYS A 248 -62.43 16.04 30.82
N ARG A 249 -63.76 15.96 30.90
CA ARG A 249 -64.60 16.49 31.98
C ARG A 249 -64.22 15.83 33.30
N ARG A 250 -64.22 16.63 34.36
CA ARG A 250 -64.28 16.20 35.76
C ARG A 250 -65.60 15.47 36.02
N LEU A 251 -65.51 14.33 36.69
CA LEU A 251 -66.39 13.91 37.79
C LEU A 251 -65.50 13.22 38.83
#